data_AF-A0A352Q3L1-F1
#
_entry.id   AF-A0A352Q3L1-F1
#
_cell.length_a   1.000
_cell.length_b   1.000
_cell.length_c   1.000
_cell.angle_alpha   90.00
_cell.angle_beta   90.00
_cell.angle_gamma   90.00
#
_symmetry.space_group_name_H-M   'P 1'
#
loop_
_entity.id
_entity.type
_entity.pdbx_description
1 polymer ?
#
loop_
_entity_poly.entity_id
_entity_poly.type
_entity_poly.pdbx_seq_one_letter_code
_entity_poly.pdbx_strand_id
1 'polypeptide(L)'
;NLKDAGDPLPAAAIPISPWTDMEGSGDSMKTKVDQDPMVEPGGLMGMARLYMGDHTDYRTPTASPLHGDYGGLPPMLIQVGELETLLDDATRVA
;
A
#
# COMPACT_ATOMS: atom_id res chain seq x y z
N ASN A 1 -10.25 5.17 -11.69
CA ASN A 1 -8.99 5.97 -11.63
C ASN A 1 -8.67 6.48 -13.04
N LEU A 2 -7.57 7.20 -13.29
CA LEU A 2 -7.25 7.74 -14.64
C LEU A 2 -7.17 6.64 -15.70
N LYS A 3 -6.53 5.50 -15.37
CA LYS A 3 -6.41 4.35 -16.26
C LYS A 3 -7.78 3.83 -16.69
N ASP A 4 -8.66 3.55 -15.75
CA ASP A 4 -9.99 3.00 -16.01
C ASP A 4 -10.90 3.99 -16.77
N ALA A 5 -10.67 5.29 -16.57
CA ALA A 5 -11.37 6.35 -17.28
C ALA A 5 -10.86 6.54 -18.72
N GLY A 6 -9.72 5.94 -19.08
CA GLY A 6 -9.05 6.15 -20.38
C GLY A 6 -8.38 7.52 -20.50
N ASP A 7 -8.15 8.20 -19.38
CA ASP A 7 -7.50 9.51 -19.35
C ASP A 7 -5.98 9.38 -19.58
N PRO A 8 -5.31 10.44 -20.10
CA PRO A 8 -3.86 10.45 -20.22
C PRO A 8 -3.17 10.19 -18.87
N LEU A 9 -2.26 9.22 -18.85
CA LEU A 9 -1.47 8.88 -17.66
C LEU A 9 -0.26 9.82 -17.53
N PRO A 10 0.22 10.07 -16.29
CA PRO A 10 1.49 10.77 -16.07
C PRO A 10 2.66 9.94 -16.59
N ALA A 11 3.83 10.57 -16.73
CA ALA A 11 5.03 9.90 -17.27
C ALA A 11 5.59 8.79 -16.35
N ALA A 12 5.41 8.91 -15.04
CA ALA A 12 5.88 7.96 -14.03
C ALA A 12 5.16 8.18 -12.69
N ALA A 13 5.32 7.23 -11.76
CA ALA A 13 4.97 7.37 -10.35
C ALA A 13 6.14 7.01 -9.44
N ILE A 14 6.24 7.66 -8.28
CA ILE A 14 7.31 7.39 -7.30
C ILE A 14 6.70 7.24 -5.89
N PRO A 15 6.11 6.06 -5.57
CA PRO A 15 5.63 5.78 -4.23
C PRO A 15 6.81 5.65 -3.25
N ILE A 16 6.71 6.35 -2.11
CA ILE A 16 7.71 6.32 -1.03
C ILE A 16 7.02 5.73 0.20
N SER A 17 7.54 4.63 0.72
CA SER A 17 6.96 3.85 1.82
C SER A 17 5.45 3.59 1.59
N PRO A 18 5.07 3.01 0.43
CA PRO A 18 3.66 2.89 0.09
C PRO A 18 2.94 1.92 1.04
N TRP A 19 1.81 2.36 1.58
CA TRP A 19 0.83 1.49 2.22
C TRP A 19 -0.15 1.01 1.15
N THR A 20 -0.14 -0.29 0.86
CA THR A 20 -0.89 -0.90 -0.26
C THR A 20 -1.88 -1.98 0.19
N ASP A 21 -1.85 -2.35 1.47
CA ASP A 21 -2.61 -3.46 2.03
C ASP A 21 -3.36 -3.04 3.30
N MET A 22 -4.67 -2.82 3.17
CA MET A 22 -5.54 -2.46 4.29
C MET A 22 -5.78 -3.63 5.27
N GLU A 23 -5.43 -4.87 4.91
CA GLU A 23 -5.50 -6.02 5.82
C GLU A 23 -4.24 -6.14 6.70
N GLY A 24 -3.15 -5.45 6.34
CA GLY A 24 -1.86 -5.56 7.05
C GLY A 24 -1.28 -6.97 6.99
N SER A 25 -1.40 -7.64 5.85
CA SER A 25 -1.08 -9.07 5.70
C SER A 25 0.41 -9.36 5.48
N GLY A 26 1.25 -8.34 5.28
CA GLY A 26 2.70 -8.49 5.13
C GLY A 26 3.39 -9.04 6.38
N ASP A 27 4.42 -9.86 6.21
CA ASP A 27 5.21 -10.41 7.32
C ASP A 27 6.06 -9.33 8.02
N SER A 28 6.42 -8.26 7.31
CA SER A 28 7.07 -7.07 7.85
C SER A 28 6.26 -6.39 8.97
N MET A 29 4.92 -6.49 8.93
CA MET A 29 4.05 -6.00 10.02
C MET A 29 4.33 -6.67 11.36
N LYS A 30 4.94 -7.87 11.35
CA LYS A 30 5.32 -8.61 12.56
C LYS A 30 6.81 -8.55 12.82
N THR A 31 7.63 -8.65 11.78
CA THR A 31 9.09 -8.78 11.91
C THR A 31 9.82 -7.45 12.08
N LYS A 32 9.18 -6.32 11.73
CA LYS A 32 9.78 -4.97 11.79
C LYS A 32 9.13 -4.05 12.82
N VAL A 33 8.07 -4.48 13.50
CA VAL A 33 7.33 -3.66 14.48
C VAL A 33 8.21 -3.08 15.60
N ASP A 34 9.21 -3.82 16.09
CA ASP A 34 10.12 -3.34 17.13
C ASP A 34 11.24 -2.42 16.59
N GLN A 35 11.36 -2.31 15.26
CA GLN A 35 12.41 -1.55 14.57
C GLN A 35 11.88 -0.27 13.92
N ASP A 36 10.61 -0.26 13.52
CA ASP A 36 9.93 0.88 12.94
C ASP A 36 9.48 1.85 14.05
N PRO A 37 10.06 3.06 14.16
CA PRO A 37 9.73 3.99 15.23
C PRO A 37 8.40 4.72 15.01
N MET A 38 7.77 4.60 13.84
CA MET A 38 6.66 5.44 13.42
C MET A 38 5.40 4.64 13.06
N VAL A 39 5.53 3.57 12.28
CA VAL A 39 4.38 2.81 11.79
C VAL A 39 4.19 1.55 12.62
N GLU A 40 3.23 1.59 13.53
CA GLU A 40 2.84 0.49 14.41
C GLU A 40 1.57 -0.21 13.87
N PRO A 41 1.52 -1.55 13.81
CA PRO A 41 0.40 -2.28 13.21
C PRO A 41 -0.96 -1.96 13.81
N GLY A 42 -1.05 -1.80 15.14
CA GLY A 42 -2.31 -1.46 15.82
C GLY A 42 -2.86 -0.11 15.35
N GLY A 43 -2.01 0.92 15.34
CA GLY A 43 -2.32 2.24 14.80
C GLY A 43 -2.74 2.20 13.33
N LEU A 44 -1.97 1.50 12.49
CA LEU A 44 -2.25 1.39 11.06
C LEU A 44 -3.60 0.71 10.78
N MET A 45 -3.93 -0.37 11.50
CA MET A 45 -5.22 -1.05 11.39
C MET A 45 -6.38 -0.20 11.92
N GLY A 46 -6.12 0.66 12.92
CA GLY A 46 -7.07 1.70 13.33
C GLY A 46 -7.36 2.68 12.20
N MET A 47 -6.33 3.16 11.50
CA MET A 47 -6.48 4.03 10.34
C MET A 47 -7.20 3.34 9.17
N ALA A 48 -6.92 2.05 8.94
CA ALA A 48 -7.60 1.26 7.92
C ALA A 48 -9.12 1.22 8.17
N ARG A 49 -9.54 0.95 9.41
CA ARG A 49 -10.95 0.95 9.81
C ARG A 49 -11.61 2.31 9.59
N LEU A 50 -10.92 3.39 9.96
CA LEU A 50 -11.44 4.75 9.76
C LEU A 50 -11.57 5.10 8.28
N TYR A 51 -10.62 4.70 7.45
CA TYR A 51 -10.62 4.98 6.01
C TYR A 51 -11.71 4.18 5.27
N MET A 52 -11.87 2.90 5.62
CA MET A 52 -12.81 1.99 4.95
C MET A 52 -14.27 2.20 5.38
N GLY A 53 -14.48 2.75 6.59
CA GLY A 53 -15.82 2.95 7.13
C GLY A 53 -16.58 1.62 7.29
N ASP A 54 -17.91 1.68 7.17
CA ASP A 54 -18.79 0.53 7.41
C ASP A 54 -18.83 -0.48 6.25
N HIS A 55 -18.16 -0.19 5.12
CA HIS A 55 -18.07 -1.07 3.96
C HIS A 55 -16.73 -1.83 3.97
N THR A 56 -16.82 -3.14 4.22
CA THR A 56 -15.76 -3.94 4.84
C THR A 56 -14.86 -4.74 3.91
N ASP A 57 -14.91 -4.54 2.59
CA ASP A 57 -13.98 -5.22 1.69
C ASP A 57 -12.63 -4.50 1.66
N TYR A 58 -11.74 -4.86 2.59
CA TYR A 58 -10.36 -4.38 2.67
C TYR A 58 -9.53 -4.78 1.45
N ARG A 59 -10.06 -5.62 0.55
CA ARG A 59 -9.38 -5.99 -0.69
C ARG A 59 -9.78 -5.11 -1.88
N THR A 60 -10.64 -4.11 -1.65
CA THR A 60 -11.05 -3.13 -2.68
C THR A 60 -9.80 -2.51 -3.32
N PRO A 61 -9.53 -2.72 -4.63
CA PRO A 61 -8.24 -2.35 -5.23
C PRO A 61 -7.88 -0.87 -5.19
N THR A 62 -8.87 0.03 -5.14
CA THR A 62 -8.64 1.48 -5.02
C THR A 62 -8.25 1.92 -3.60
N ALA A 63 -8.48 1.07 -2.60
CA ALA A 63 -8.07 1.26 -1.21
C ALA A 63 -6.84 0.42 -0.87
N SER A 64 -6.78 -0.82 -1.35
CA SER A 64 -5.64 -1.73 -1.23
C SER A 64 -5.03 -2.04 -2.61
N PRO A 65 -4.14 -1.16 -3.12
CA PRO A 65 -3.44 -1.36 -4.37
C PRO A 65 -2.72 -2.71 -4.52
N LEU A 66 -2.41 -3.42 -3.43
CA LEU A 66 -1.89 -4.79 -3.46
C LEU A 66 -2.76 -5.74 -4.32
N HIS A 67 -4.06 -5.46 -4.42
CA HIS A 67 -5.01 -6.24 -5.23
C HIS A 67 -5.38 -5.56 -6.56
N GLY A 68 -4.69 -4.48 -6.91
CA GLY A 68 -4.88 -3.72 -8.14
C GLY A 68 -4.26 -4.39 -9.36
N ASP A 69 -4.79 -4.03 -10.53
CA ASP A 69 -4.17 -4.34 -11.80
C ASP A 69 -3.12 -3.27 -12.15
N TYR A 70 -1.86 -3.67 -12.18
CA TYR A 70 -0.73 -2.82 -12.55
C TYR A 70 -0.48 -2.76 -14.06
N GLY A 71 -1.19 -3.57 -14.85
CA GLY A 71 -1.13 -3.54 -16.30
C GLY A 71 -1.50 -2.16 -16.85
N GLY A 72 -0.67 -1.66 -17.78
CA GLY A 72 -0.89 -0.37 -18.44
C GLY A 72 -0.58 0.87 -17.59
N LEU A 73 -0.11 0.71 -16.35
CA LEU A 73 0.40 1.84 -15.56
C LEU A 73 1.75 2.33 -16.09
N PRO A 74 2.10 3.61 -15.85
CA PRO A 74 3.41 4.12 -16.22
C PRO A 74 4.51 3.49 -15.36
N PRO A 75 5.79 3.59 -15.78
CA PRO A 75 6.92 3.12 -14.97
C PRO A 75 6.89 3.68 -13.55
N MET A 76 7.27 2.84 -12.58
CA MET A 76 7.31 3.20 -11.18
C MET A 76 8.71 3.04 -10.59
N LEU A 77 9.08 3.98 -9.72
CA LEU A 77 10.22 3.84 -8.81
C LEU A 77 9.68 3.76 -7.39
N ILE A 78 9.72 2.57 -6.79
CA ILE A 78 9.26 2.35 -5.43
C ILE A 78 10.46 2.41 -4.48
N GLN A 79 10.36 3.24 -3.44
CA GLN A 79 11.36 3.34 -2.39
C GLN A 79 10.76 2.97 -1.04
N VAL A 80 11.49 2.17 -0.27
CA VAL A 80 11.11 1.74 1.08
C VAL A 80 12.38 1.47 1.90
N GLY A 81 12.32 1.74 3.20
CA GLY A 81 13.35 1.41 4.16
C GLY A 81 13.29 -0.05 4.61
N GLU A 82 14.46 -0.63 4.88
CA GLU A 82 14.58 -2.04 5.34
C GLU A 82 13.96 -2.29 6.72
N LEU A 83 13.84 -1.25 7.54
CA LEU A 83 13.37 -1.33 8.92
C LEU A 83 11.90 -0.89 9.08
N GLU A 84 11.13 -0.88 8.00
CA GLU A 84 9.74 -0.46 8.00
C GLU A 84 8.76 -1.64 8.12
N THR A 85 7.65 -1.44 8.83
CA THR A 85 6.54 -2.39 8.81
C THR A 85 5.85 -2.45 7.45
N LEU A 86 5.98 -1.41 6.62
CA LEU A 86 5.48 -1.32 5.24
C LEU A 86 6.43 -1.95 4.19
N LEU A 87 7.53 -2.57 4.61
CA LEU A 87 8.49 -3.20 3.70
C LEU A 87 7.81 -4.19 2.73
N ASP A 88 6.97 -5.09 3.24
CA ASP A 88 6.30 -6.07 2.38
C ASP A 88 5.19 -5.48 1.52
N ASP A 89 4.61 -4.34 1.91
CA ASP A 89 3.67 -3.63 1.05
C ASP A 89 4.37 -3.12 -0.21
N ALA A 90 5.58 -2.58 -0.06
CA ALA A 90 6.38 -2.11 -1.19
C ALA A 90 6.93 -3.25 -2.05
N THR A 91 7.46 -4.32 -1.45
CA THR A 91 8.10 -5.42 -2.21
C THR A 91 7.11 -6.30 -2.96
N ARG A 92 5.89 -6.48 -2.45
CA ARG A 92 4.87 -7.32 -3.12
C ARG A 92 4.25 -6.69 -4.36
N VAL A 93 4.36 -5.37 -4.52
CA VAL A 93 3.79 -4.62 -5.66
C VAL A 93 4.84 -4.16 -6.67
N ALA A 94 6.12 -4.44 -6.41
CA ALA A 94 7.25 -4.17 -7.30
C ALA A 94 7.46 -5.35 -8.28
#